data_AF-A0A968IIG5-F1
#
_entry.id   AF-A0A968IIG5-F1
#
_cell.length_a   1.000
_cell.length_b   1.000
_cell.length_c   1.000
_cell.angle_alpha   90.00
_cell.angle_beta   90.00
_cell.angle_gamma   90.00
#
_symmetry.space_group_name_H-M   'P 1'
#
loop_
_entity.id
_entity.type
_entity.pdbx_description
1 polymer ?
#
loop_
_entity_poly.entity_id
_entity_poly.type
_entity_poly.pdbx_seq_one_letter_code
_entity_poly.pdbx_strand_id
1 'polypeptide(L)'
;MSNSLFSANSAAGGTGFETGQGRGGGIFVQSGGILQDFGGVVFTNNSATSGSRDSNVYPVKVNRGDGIIEVEGFEGVGRESNPSLEVRETFDELIFTGADLVAKNLLLTQTGDDLVVSFEGVEDTQVILKDFALENLDNLTVPGGQHGQVGNILFAGDETIQNSFDVFDADLTQHRIWNRNTVTFLNDLDNDVRGFNDSDDVINGQGGNDIIRGLSGNDILRGGDGDDILYAGKGADFLVGNAGNDTLYLGQDRDIDTVIYRNGDGSDVVHQFKRGAGGDRLQFEGIEAIDVVVNGSSTFFRLSDGLEGNSGFGSGQVLAELRGVAGLTSSNIGLNLLASGNTARFLFA
;
A
#
# COMPACT_ATOMS: atom_id res chain seq x y z
N MET A 1 7.34 3.88 36.58
CA MET A 1 6.87 4.46 35.31
C MET A 1 5.56 3.78 35.01
N SER A 2 4.44 4.46 35.25
CA SER A 2 3.10 3.93 35.00
C SER A 2 2.72 4.32 33.57
N ASN A 3 2.66 3.35 32.66
CA ASN A 3 2.00 3.56 31.39
C ASN A 3 0.51 3.68 31.65
N SER A 4 -0.08 4.83 31.30
CA SER A 4 -1.53 5.00 31.28
C SER A 4 -2.04 4.40 29.98
N LEU A 5 -2.49 3.14 30.02
CA LEU A 5 -3.16 2.48 28.90
C LEU A 5 -4.65 2.86 28.94
N PHE A 6 -5.13 3.59 27.95
CA PHE A 6 -6.57 3.75 27.73
C PHE A 6 -6.99 2.71 26.69
N SER A 7 -7.81 1.74 27.11
CA SER A 7 -8.35 0.68 26.24
C SER A 7 -9.85 0.90 26.07
N ALA A 8 -10.33 0.81 24.83
CA ALA A 8 -11.72 1.02 24.38
C ALA A 8 -12.28 2.44 24.58
N ASN A 9 -12.31 3.24 23.52
CA ASN A 9 -13.12 4.46 23.45
C ASN A 9 -14.11 4.35 22.29
N SER A 10 -15.40 4.22 22.60
CA SER A 10 -16.52 4.34 21.65
C SER A 10 -17.25 5.67 21.90
N ALA A 11 -17.40 6.54 20.90
CA ALA A 11 -18.12 7.79 21.05
C ALA A 11 -19.61 7.63 20.67
N ALA A 12 -20.53 7.80 21.63
CA ALA A 12 -21.96 7.95 21.37
C ALA A 12 -22.39 9.43 21.52
N GLY A 13 -23.22 9.92 20.59
CA GLY A 13 -23.41 11.34 20.27
C GLY A 13 -24.20 12.24 21.24
N GLY A 14 -24.36 13.52 20.83
CA GLY A 14 -25.34 14.46 21.39
C GLY A 14 -24.96 15.95 21.42
N THR A 15 -25.42 16.69 20.40
CA THR A 15 -25.72 18.14 20.24
C THR A 15 -24.94 19.24 20.99
N GLY A 16 -24.36 20.20 20.23
CA GLY A 16 -23.96 21.53 20.73
C GLY A 16 -22.80 22.16 19.94
N PHE A 17 -23.02 23.37 19.42
CA PHE A 17 -22.20 24.15 18.48
C PHE A 17 -20.72 24.39 18.85
N GLU A 18 -19.85 24.33 17.82
CA GLU A 18 -18.62 25.13 17.52
C GLU A 18 -17.50 25.23 18.58
N THR A 19 -16.20 24.98 18.34
CA THR A 19 -15.32 25.07 17.16
C THR A 19 -14.25 23.96 17.24
N GLY A 20 -14.01 23.24 16.13
CA GLY A 20 -13.07 22.10 16.07
C GLY A 20 -13.71 20.78 16.52
N GLN A 21 -14.47 20.14 15.65
CA GLN A 21 -15.29 18.97 15.99
C GLN A 21 -14.73 17.67 15.44
N GLY A 22 -13.84 17.05 16.21
CA GLY A 22 -13.81 15.60 16.40
C GLY A 22 -14.05 15.37 17.88
N ARG A 23 -15.14 14.70 18.26
CA ARG A 23 -15.40 14.35 19.67
C ARG A 23 -14.56 13.14 20.06
N GLY A 24 -13.24 13.31 20.04
CA GLY A 24 -12.34 12.53 20.86
C GLY A 24 -12.52 12.95 22.33
N GLY A 25 -12.24 12.05 23.26
CA GLY A 25 -12.13 12.43 24.67
C GLY A 25 -11.08 13.53 24.82
N GLY A 26 -11.51 14.79 24.93
CA GLY A 26 -10.63 15.92 25.14
C GLY A 26 -10.02 15.86 26.53
N ILE A 27 -8.70 15.77 26.62
CA ILE A 27 -7.98 16.15 27.84
C ILE A 27 -8.08 17.67 27.94
N PHE A 28 -8.96 18.17 28.81
CA PHE A 28 -9.06 19.59 29.10
C PHE A 28 -7.91 20.02 30.01
N VAL A 29 -7.02 20.87 29.51
CA VAL A 29 -6.02 21.56 30.34
C VAL A 29 -6.58 22.92 30.73
N GLN A 30 -6.48 23.26 32.01
CA GLN A 30 -6.89 24.57 32.53
C GLN A 30 -6.04 25.68 31.89
N SER A 31 -6.67 26.79 31.48
CA SER A 31 -5.97 27.95 30.92
C SER A 31 -4.80 28.39 31.82
N GLY A 32 -3.58 28.36 31.27
CA GLY A 32 -2.33 28.69 31.98
C GLY A 32 -1.50 27.49 32.46
N GLY A 33 -1.93 26.25 32.22
CA GLY A 33 -1.12 25.05 32.50
C GLY A 33 -0.11 24.74 31.39
N ILE A 34 1.11 24.33 31.76
CA ILE A 34 2.11 23.78 30.82
C ILE A 34 1.92 22.26 30.79
N LEU A 35 1.60 21.72 29.61
CA LEU A 35 1.66 20.28 29.36
C LEU A 35 3.13 19.86 29.32
N GLN A 36 3.54 18.99 30.24
CA GLN A 36 4.80 18.27 30.12
C GLN A 36 4.52 16.96 29.41
N ASP A 37 5.16 16.77 28.25
CA ASP A 37 5.21 15.48 27.58
C ASP A 37 5.99 14.51 28.47
N PHE A 38 5.30 13.49 28.96
CA PHE A 38 5.93 12.42 29.77
C PHE A 38 6.35 11.21 28.93
N GLY A 39 6.18 11.26 27.61
CA GLY A 39 6.42 10.14 26.71
C GLY A 39 5.40 9.00 26.91
N GLY A 40 4.79 8.53 25.82
CA GLY A 40 4.07 7.25 25.82
C GLY A 40 2.54 7.30 25.97
N VAL A 41 1.86 8.36 25.50
CA VAL A 41 0.42 8.26 25.23
C VAL A 41 0.23 7.64 23.85
N VAL A 42 -0.14 6.37 23.81
CA VAL A 42 -0.54 5.65 22.59
C VAL A 42 -2.05 5.46 22.64
N PHE A 43 -2.77 5.99 21.66
CA PHE A 43 -4.18 5.70 21.48
C PHE A 43 -4.29 4.36 20.73
N THR A 44 -5.02 3.40 21.28
CA THR A 44 -5.30 2.10 20.63
C THR A 44 -6.81 1.92 20.53
N ASN A 45 -7.29 1.37 19.41
CA ASN A 45 -8.71 1.13 19.09
C ASN A 45 -9.55 2.41 19.03
N ASN A 46 -9.20 3.33 18.13
CA ASN A 46 -10.00 4.51 17.85
C ASN A 46 -11.14 4.13 16.89
N SER A 47 -12.34 3.87 17.42
CA SER A 47 -13.52 3.58 16.61
C SER A 47 -14.26 4.87 16.27
N ALA A 48 -14.38 5.20 14.98
CA ALA A 48 -15.21 6.27 14.47
C ALA A 48 -16.52 5.67 13.92
N THR A 49 -17.64 5.95 14.58
CA THR A 49 -18.97 5.62 14.05
C THR A 49 -19.50 6.80 13.22
N SER A 50 -19.97 6.57 11.99
CA SER A 50 -20.75 7.59 11.27
C SER A 50 -22.03 7.91 12.06
N GLY A 51 -22.21 9.17 12.47
CA GLY A 51 -23.22 9.56 13.46
C GLY A 51 -24.30 10.51 12.92
N SER A 52 -25.57 10.08 13.01
CA SER A 52 -26.85 10.83 12.85
C SER A 52 -27.09 11.60 11.54
N ARG A 53 -28.09 11.12 10.78
CA ARG A 53 -28.66 11.51 9.45
C ARG A 53 -28.89 12.99 9.08
N ASP A 54 -28.38 13.96 9.84
CA ASP A 54 -28.68 15.40 9.64
C ASP A 54 -27.48 16.23 9.12
N SER A 55 -26.35 15.62 8.73
CA SER A 55 -25.26 16.30 8.00
C SER A 55 -24.60 15.37 6.98
N ASN A 56 -25.00 15.57 5.73
CA ASN A 56 -24.83 14.74 4.53
C ASN A 56 -23.40 14.40 4.03
N VAL A 57 -22.34 14.68 4.80
CA VAL A 57 -20.95 14.29 4.51
C VAL A 57 -20.22 14.04 5.83
N TYR A 58 -19.64 12.86 6.02
CA TYR A 58 -18.91 12.49 7.25
C TYR A 58 -17.43 12.21 6.97
N PRO A 59 -16.54 13.21 7.17
CA PRO A 59 -15.12 13.01 6.95
C PRO A 59 -14.46 12.27 8.13
N VAL A 60 -13.86 11.12 7.88
CA VAL A 60 -12.91 10.46 8.77
C VAL A 60 -11.53 11.07 8.52
N LYS A 61 -11.07 11.90 9.45
CA LYS A 61 -9.76 12.55 9.35
C LYS A 61 -8.69 11.68 10.00
N VAL A 62 -7.64 11.40 9.24
CA VAL A 62 -6.53 10.53 9.64
C VAL A 62 -5.24 11.30 9.49
N ASN A 63 -4.52 11.51 10.59
CA ASN A 63 -3.20 12.10 10.57
C ASN A 63 -2.13 11.01 10.64
N ARG A 64 -0.97 11.32 10.08
CA ARG A 64 0.22 10.49 10.24
C ARG A 64 0.50 10.23 11.74
N GLY A 65 0.55 8.96 12.12
CA GLY A 65 0.81 8.50 13.48
C GLY A 65 -0.42 8.33 14.37
N ASP A 66 -1.64 8.45 13.82
CA ASP A 66 -2.88 8.23 14.57
C ASP A 66 -3.10 6.75 14.96
N GLY A 67 -2.23 5.84 14.53
CA GLY A 67 -2.32 4.41 14.81
C GLY A 67 -3.35 3.72 13.93
N ILE A 68 -4.11 2.80 14.52
CA ILE A 68 -5.18 2.05 13.84
C ILE A 68 -6.52 2.69 14.19
N ILE A 69 -7.27 3.07 13.15
CA ILE A 69 -8.62 3.63 13.24
C ILE A 69 -9.60 2.61 12.64
N GLU A 70 -10.61 2.22 13.40
CA GLU A 70 -11.69 1.36 12.92
C GLU A 70 -12.91 2.22 12.57
N VAL A 71 -13.49 2.02 11.40
CA VAL A 71 -14.66 2.77 10.91
C VAL A 71 -15.78 1.79 10.64
N GLU A 72 -16.91 1.98 11.31
CA GLU A 72 -18.13 1.21 11.08
C GLU A 72 -19.13 2.02 10.24
N GLY A 73 -19.83 1.35 9.33
CA GLY A 73 -20.88 1.97 8.52
C GLY A 73 -20.37 2.98 7.50
N PHE A 74 -19.19 2.69 6.91
CA PHE A 74 -18.68 3.43 5.76
C PHE A 74 -19.41 2.95 4.51
N GLU A 75 -20.21 3.82 3.88
CA GLU A 75 -21.04 3.43 2.72
C GLU A 75 -20.33 3.66 1.38
N GLY A 76 -19.36 4.59 1.35
CA GLY A 76 -18.66 4.98 0.12
C GLY A 76 -19.60 5.61 -0.91
N VAL A 77 -19.22 5.56 -2.20
CA VAL A 77 -20.01 6.12 -3.32
C VAL A 77 -20.65 5.08 -4.23
N GLY A 78 -20.35 3.79 -4.00
CA GLY A 78 -20.82 2.69 -4.83
C GLY A 78 -20.26 2.71 -6.27
N ARG A 79 -20.56 1.65 -7.03
CA ARG A 79 -20.19 1.54 -8.45
C ARG A 79 -21.15 2.37 -9.32
N GLU A 80 -20.65 2.93 -10.43
CA GLU A 80 -21.34 3.68 -11.51
C GLU A 80 -21.26 5.21 -11.47
N SER A 81 -20.99 5.81 -12.65
CA SER A 81 -20.67 7.22 -12.91
C SER A 81 -21.78 8.26 -12.67
N ASN A 82 -22.82 7.91 -11.92
CA ASN A 82 -23.86 8.83 -11.50
C ASN A 82 -24.54 8.29 -10.24
N PRO A 83 -23.95 8.53 -9.05
CA PRO A 83 -24.50 8.02 -7.82
C PRO A 83 -25.92 8.54 -7.62
N SER A 84 -26.74 7.73 -6.96
CA SER A 84 -28.14 8.07 -6.69
C SER A 84 -28.22 9.42 -5.95
N LEU A 85 -29.41 10.07 -5.98
CA LEU A 85 -29.62 11.28 -5.19
C LEU A 85 -29.32 11.06 -3.69
N GLU A 86 -29.54 9.85 -3.20
CA GLU A 86 -29.21 9.43 -1.83
C GLU A 86 -27.70 9.42 -1.61
N VAL A 87 -26.91 8.77 -2.46
CA VAL A 87 -25.43 8.74 -2.35
C VAL A 87 -24.82 10.14 -2.50
N ARG A 88 -25.41 11.01 -3.33
CA ARG A 88 -25.00 12.43 -3.45
C ARG A 88 -25.27 13.25 -2.20
N GLU A 89 -26.15 12.76 -1.35
CA GLU A 89 -26.58 13.37 -0.11
C GLU A 89 -26.07 12.61 1.14
N THR A 90 -25.42 11.45 1.06
CA THR A 90 -25.00 10.70 2.27
C THR A 90 -23.72 9.89 2.06
N PHE A 91 -22.62 10.54 1.65
CA PHE A 91 -21.35 9.84 1.45
C PHE A 91 -20.35 10.06 2.59
N ASP A 92 -19.47 9.08 2.77
CA ASP A 92 -18.34 9.13 3.70
C ASP A 92 -17.04 9.44 2.95
N GLU A 93 -16.14 10.16 3.61
CA GLU A 93 -14.84 10.57 3.04
C GLU A 93 -13.71 10.25 4.02
N LEU A 94 -12.64 9.64 3.54
CA LEU A 94 -11.38 9.49 4.28
C LEU A 94 -10.44 10.63 3.91
N ILE A 95 -10.03 11.43 4.89
CA ILE A 95 -9.12 12.56 4.66
C ILE A 95 -7.80 12.28 5.36
N PHE A 96 -6.77 11.99 4.58
CA PHE A 96 -5.42 11.75 5.07
C PHE A 96 -4.59 13.04 5.13
N THR A 97 -3.97 13.29 6.28
CA THR A 97 -3.08 14.43 6.52
C THR A 97 -1.68 13.97 6.93
N GLY A 98 -0.72 14.13 6.03
CA GLY A 98 0.67 13.74 6.22
C GLY A 98 1.39 13.80 4.87
N ALA A 99 2.66 14.22 4.85
CA ALA A 99 3.42 14.37 3.60
C ALA A 99 3.71 13.01 2.92
N ASP A 100 3.63 11.92 3.68
CA ASP A 100 3.84 10.54 3.27
C ASP A 100 2.55 9.73 3.15
N LEU A 101 1.37 10.36 3.29
CA LEU A 101 0.08 9.71 3.05
C LEU A 101 -0.44 10.17 1.68
N VAL A 102 0.01 9.52 0.60
CA VAL A 102 -0.30 9.91 -0.78
C VAL A 102 -0.84 8.74 -1.59
N ALA A 103 -1.52 9.02 -2.71
CA ALA A 103 -2.05 7.95 -3.57
C ALA A 103 -0.97 6.94 -4.00
N LYS A 104 0.24 7.42 -4.35
CA LYS A 104 1.33 6.59 -4.87
C LYS A 104 1.79 5.48 -3.91
N ASN A 105 1.61 5.66 -2.60
CA ASN A 105 1.92 4.65 -1.60
C ASN A 105 0.68 4.08 -0.90
N LEU A 106 -0.54 4.38 -1.37
CA LEU A 106 -1.76 3.78 -0.85
C LEU A 106 -1.76 2.27 -1.10
N LEU A 107 -2.17 1.52 -0.08
CA LEU A 107 -2.43 0.08 -0.13
C LEU A 107 -3.85 -0.18 0.36
N LEU A 108 -4.59 -1.00 -0.39
CA LEU A 108 -5.93 -1.42 -0.07
C LEU A 108 -5.94 -2.94 0.02
N THR A 109 -6.26 -3.50 1.17
CA THR A 109 -6.17 -4.95 1.41
C THR A 109 -7.48 -5.47 1.98
N GLN A 110 -8.14 -6.36 1.25
CA GLN A 110 -9.35 -7.03 1.72
C GLN A 110 -8.98 -8.07 2.79
N THR A 111 -9.51 -7.95 4.00
CA THR A 111 -9.27 -8.88 5.12
C THR A 111 -10.59 -9.42 5.63
N GLY A 112 -11.02 -10.56 5.09
CA GLY A 112 -12.38 -11.05 5.31
C GLY A 112 -13.38 -10.04 4.77
N ASP A 113 -14.34 -9.63 5.59
CA ASP A 113 -15.37 -8.65 5.21
C ASP A 113 -14.89 -7.19 5.36
N ASP A 114 -13.69 -6.94 5.92
CA ASP A 114 -13.17 -5.60 6.16
C ASP A 114 -12.20 -5.15 5.06
N LEU A 115 -12.18 -3.85 4.75
CA LEU A 115 -11.14 -3.24 3.92
C LEU A 115 -10.12 -2.51 4.80
N VAL A 116 -8.87 -2.92 4.69
CA VAL A 116 -7.74 -2.26 5.34
C VAL A 116 -7.12 -1.24 4.38
N VAL A 117 -7.12 0.02 4.77
CA VAL A 117 -6.47 1.13 4.09
C VAL A 117 -5.19 1.48 4.83
N SER A 118 -4.05 1.32 4.16
CA SER A 118 -2.73 1.57 4.73
C SER A 118 -1.81 2.22 3.70
N PHE A 119 -0.57 2.50 4.09
CA PHE A 119 0.40 3.15 3.22
C PHE A 119 1.75 2.44 3.28
N GLU A 120 2.27 2.11 2.10
CA GLU A 120 3.60 1.54 1.92
C GLU A 120 4.66 2.44 2.57
N GLY A 121 5.47 1.86 3.47
CA GLY A 121 6.54 2.56 4.17
C GLY A 121 6.08 3.51 5.28
N VAL A 122 4.80 3.51 5.64
CA VAL A 122 4.26 4.32 6.74
C VAL A 122 3.74 3.41 7.85
N GLU A 123 4.53 3.31 8.91
CA GLU A 123 4.12 2.62 10.14
C GLU A 123 3.13 3.49 10.96
N ASP A 124 2.40 2.85 11.86
CA ASP A 124 1.49 3.50 12.82
C ASP A 124 0.41 4.40 12.19
N THR A 125 -0.04 4.12 10.96
CA THR A 125 -1.19 4.80 10.33
C THR A 125 -1.97 3.81 9.47
N GLN A 126 -3.17 3.45 9.90
CA GLN A 126 -4.05 2.50 9.22
C GLN A 126 -5.52 2.81 9.49
N VAL A 127 -6.37 2.60 8.50
CA VAL A 127 -7.83 2.61 8.66
C VAL A 127 -8.38 1.23 8.33
N ILE A 128 -9.28 0.71 9.16
CA ILE A 128 -10.01 -0.53 8.91
C ILE A 128 -11.47 -0.14 8.71
N LEU A 129 -11.95 -0.26 7.47
CA LEU A 129 -13.35 -0.08 7.13
C LEU A 129 -14.07 -1.42 7.36
N LYS A 130 -14.97 -1.44 8.34
CA LYS A 130 -15.71 -2.64 8.74
C LYS A 130 -16.81 -2.97 7.73
N ASP A 131 -16.92 -4.24 7.37
CA ASP A 131 -17.94 -4.76 6.43
C ASP A 131 -17.95 -4.01 5.08
N PHE A 132 -16.76 -3.63 4.59
CA PHE A 132 -16.59 -2.86 3.37
C PHE A 132 -15.76 -3.64 2.34
N ALA A 133 -16.32 -3.82 1.15
CA ALA A 133 -15.66 -4.50 0.04
C ALA A 133 -14.88 -3.50 -0.83
N LEU A 134 -13.65 -3.87 -1.22
CA LEU A 134 -12.73 -3.06 -2.02
C LEU A 134 -13.39 -2.42 -3.24
N GLU A 135 -14.16 -3.20 -3.98
CA GLU A 135 -14.88 -2.80 -5.20
C GLU A 135 -15.95 -1.71 -5.02
N ASN A 136 -16.30 -1.35 -3.79
CA ASN A 136 -17.22 -0.26 -3.47
C ASN A 136 -16.47 1.07 -3.27
N LEU A 137 -15.13 1.03 -3.31
CA LEU A 137 -14.27 2.19 -3.29
C LEU A 137 -14.14 2.74 -4.72
N ASP A 138 -14.56 3.99 -4.92
CA ASP A 138 -14.40 4.69 -6.20
C ASP A 138 -14.17 6.20 -5.96
N ASN A 139 -13.63 6.89 -6.96
CA ASN A 139 -13.46 8.34 -7.01
C ASN A 139 -14.35 8.94 -8.10
N LEU A 140 -15.58 9.29 -7.74
CA LEU A 140 -16.55 9.81 -8.71
C LEU A 140 -16.57 11.34 -8.73
N THR A 141 -16.48 11.95 -9.91
CA THR A 141 -16.81 13.37 -10.05
C THR A 141 -18.32 13.52 -10.05
N VAL A 142 -18.92 13.92 -8.93
CA VAL A 142 -20.37 14.14 -8.85
C VAL A 142 -20.73 15.60 -8.60
N PRO A 143 -21.58 16.21 -9.45
CA PRO A 143 -22.00 17.59 -9.26
C PRO A 143 -22.71 17.80 -7.90
N GLY A 144 -22.25 18.75 -7.08
CA GLY A 144 -22.93 19.15 -5.85
C GLY A 144 -22.46 18.50 -4.54
N GLY A 145 -21.45 17.63 -4.56
CA GLY A 145 -20.71 17.25 -3.35
C GLY A 145 -19.97 18.44 -2.71
N GLN A 146 -19.50 18.31 -1.47
CA GLN A 146 -18.51 19.26 -0.93
C GLN A 146 -17.35 19.32 -1.94
N HIS A 147 -16.97 20.53 -2.38
CA HIS A 147 -15.98 20.77 -3.44
C HIS A 147 -16.36 20.34 -4.89
N GLY A 148 -17.58 19.85 -5.14
CA GLY A 148 -18.08 19.53 -6.49
C GLY A 148 -17.69 18.16 -7.05
N GLN A 149 -17.18 17.26 -6.18
CA GLN A 149 -16.80 15.87 -6.46
C GLN A 149 -17.22 14.99 -5.26
N VAL A 150 -17.31 13.66 -5.46
CA VAL A 150 -17.64 12.69 -4.40
C VAL A 150 -16.72 11.48 -4.54
N GLY A 151 -15.72 11.40 -3.68
CA GLY A 151 -14.67 10.41 -3.72
C GLY A 151 -14.32 10.04 -2.30
N ASN A 152 -14.02 8.75 -2.12
CA ASN A 152 -13.92 8.19 -0.79
C ASN A 152 -12.62 8.56 -0.08
N ILE A 153 -11.61 9.08 -0.79
CA ILE A 153 -10.30 9.40 -0.22
C ILE A 153 -9.73 10.74 -0.74
N LEU A 154 -9.27 11.57 0.20
CA LEU A 154 -8.56 12.82 -0.04
C LEU A 154 -7.17 12.78 0.63
N PHE A 155 -6.11 13.19 -0.08
CA PHE A 155 -4.76 13.23 0.47
C PHE A 155 -4.31 14.65 0.84
N ALA A 156 -3.21 14.74 1.58
CA ALA A 156 -2.70 16.00 2.08
C ALA A 156 -2.25 16.92 0.93
N GLY A 157 -2.88 18.09 0.82
CA GLY A 157 -2.59 19.07 -0.23
C GLY A 157 -3.54 18.99 -1.44
N ASP A 158 -4.42 17.98 -1.48
CA ASP A 158 -5.51 17.96 -2.43
C ASP A 158 -6.60 18.97 -1.99
N GLU A 159 -6.89 19.95 -2.84
CA GLU A 159 -8.01 20.88 -2.64
C GLU A 159 -9.34 20.32 -3.17
N THR A 160 -9.26 19.27 -3.99
CA THR A 160 -10.37 18.54 -4.62
C THR A 160 -9.93 17.09 -4.89
N ILE A 161 -10.88 16.15 -4.99
CA ILE A 161 -10.60 14.76 -5.37
C ILE A 161 -9.94 14.75 -6.76
N GLN A 162 -8.66 14.37 -6.78
CA GLN A 162 -7.97 14.06 -8.02
C GLN A 162 -8.36 12.64 -8.42
N ASN A 163 -8.39 12.35 -9.72
CA ASN A 163 -8.47 10.97 -10.20
C ASN A 163 -7.10 10.29 -10.00
N SER A 164 -6.66 10.23 -8.73
CA SER A 164 -5.33 9.82 -8.31
C SER A 164 -5.23 8.32 -8.09
N PHE A 165 -6.38 7.66 -7.88
CA PHE A 165 -6.49 6.21 -7.90
C PHE A 165 -7.84 5.73 -8.46
N ASP A 166 -7.84 4.47 -8.87
CA ASP A 166 -8.86 3.75 -9.64
C ASP A 166 -8.98 2.31 -9.09
N VAL A 167 -10.19 1.71 -9.01
CA VAL A 167 -10.42 0.32 -8.55
C VAL A 167 -11.25 -0.49 -9.55
N PHE A 168 -10.80 -1.70 -9.90
CA PHE A 168 -11.52 -2.60 -10.83
C PHE A 168 -12.81 -3.16 -10.24
N ASP A 169 -13.80 -3.35 -11.11
CA ASP A 169 -15.03 -4.06 -10.77
C ASP A 169 -14.70 -5.52 -10.46
N ALA A 170 -15.16 -6.04 -9.31
CA ALA A 170 -14.81 -7.37 -8.83
C ALA A 170 -15.16 -8.52 -9.79
N ASP A 171 -16.12 -8.31 -10.70
CA ASP A 171 -16.65 -9.36 -11.58
C ASP A 171 -16.12 -9.25 -13.02
N LEU A 172 -15.24 -8.28 -13.31
CA LEU A 172 -14.80 -7.97 -14.66
C LEU A 172 -13.29 -7.79 -14.75
N THR A 173 -12.65 -8.58 -15.61
CA THR A 173 -11.24 -8.34 -15.98
C THR A 173 -11.14 -7.25 -17.04
N GLN A 174 -10.01 -6.53 -17.05
CA GLN A 174 -9.71 -5.51 -18.06
C GLN A 174 -8.41 -5.84 -18.81
N HIS A 175 -8.24 -5.18 -19.95
CA HIS A 175 -7.01 -5.28 -20.76
C HIS A 175 -6.13 -4.03 -20.73
N ARG A 176 -6.54 -2.98 -20.00
CA ARG A 176 -5.86 -1.69 -19.83
C ARG A 176 -6.35 -1.04 -18.53
N ILE A 177 -5.47 -0.29 -17.87
CA ILE A 177 -5.89 0.68 -16.85
C ILE A 177 -6.55 1.90 -17.51
N TRP A 178 -7.30 2.69 -16.75
CA TRP A 178 -8.15 3.75 -17.33
C TRP A 178 -7.43 5.07 -17.55
N ASN A 179 -6.48 5.41 -16.69
CA ASN A 179 -5.88 6.72 -16.61
C ASN A 179 -4.36 6.65 -16.50
N ARG A 180 -3.67 7.69 -17.00
CA ARG A 180 -2.21 7.81 -16.95
C ARG A 180 -1.77 8.39 -15.61
N ASN A 181 -0.67 7.90 -15.06
CA ASN A 181 -0.08 8.32 -13.80
C ASN A 181 -1.05 8.18 -12.62
N THR A 182 -1.92 7.18 -12.66
CA THR A 182 -2.87 6.88 -11.58
C THR A 182 -2.49 5.61 -10.86
N VAL A 183 -3.00 5.48 -9.64
CA VAL A 183 -2.84 4.28 -8.83
C VAL A 183 -4.04 3.38 -9.08
N THR A 184 -3.82 2.26 -9.74
CA THR A 184 -4.89 1.32 -10.06
C THR A 184 -4.82 0.12 -9.13
N PHE A 185 -5.96 -0.25 -8.54
CA PHE A 185 -6.15 -1.51 -7.83
C PHE A 185 -7.01 -2.42 -8.71
N LEU A 186 -6.52 -3.63 -9.00
CA LEU A 186 -7.29 -4.62 -9.72
C LEU A 186 -8.26 -5.34 -8.77
N ASN A 187 -8.83 -6.45 -9.21
CA ASN A 187 -9.73 -7.30 -8.43
C ASN A 187 -9.07 -8.67 -8.18
N ASP A 188 -9.74 -9.55 -7.45
CA ASP A 188 -9.20 -10.88 -7.11
C ASP A 188 -9.25 -11.92 -8.26
N LEU A 189 -9.46 -11.49 -9.50
CA LEU A 189 -9.51 -12.38 -10.69
C LEU A 189 -8.15 -12.39 -11.40
N ASP A 190 -7.94 -13.38 -12.28
CA ASP A 190 -6.77 -13.38 -13.17
C ASP A 190 -6.88 -12.26 -14.23
N ASN A 191 -6.21 -11.12 -14.02
CA ASN A 191 -6.23 -9.97 -14.91
C ASN A 191 -5.07 -9.99 -15.92
N ASP A 192 -5.28 -9.38 -17.10
CA ASP A 192 -4.22 -9.21 -18.12
C ASP A 192 -4.18 -7.76 -18.58
N VAL A 193 -3.52 -6.91 -17.79
CA VAL A 193 -3.55 -5.45 -17.93
C VAL A 193 -2.25 -4.87 -18.50
N ARG A 194 -2.38 -3.64 -19.01
CA ARG A 194 -1.26 -2.80 -19.40
C ARG A 194 -1.52 -1.35 -19.01
N GLY A 195 -0.48 -0.69 -18.54
CA GLY A 195 -0.39 0.75 -18.35
C GLY A 195 -0.27 1.49 -19.69
N PHE A 196 0.42 2.63 -19.64
CA PHE A 196 0.59 3.53 -20.77
C PHE A 196 2.07 3.81 -21.06
N ASN A 197 2.38 4.07 -22.33
CA ASN A 197 3.70 4.62 -22.67
C ASN A 197 3.80 6.07 -22.20
N ASP A 198 4.96 6.43 -21.67
CA ASP A 198 5.34 7.74 -21.14
C ASP A 198 4.43 8.15 -19.97
N SER A 199 4.30 7.25 -19.00
CA SER A 199 3.41 7.35 -17.84
C SER A 199 4.06 6.65 -16.65
N ASP A 200 4.10 7.31 -15.50
CA ASP A 200 4.59 6.73 -14.24
C ASP A 200 3.40 6.10 -13.51
N ASP A 201 2.95 4.93 -13.95
CA ASP A 201 1.75 4.25 -13.47
C ASP A 201 2.03 3.47 -12.18
N VAL A 202 1.01 3.35 -11.30
CA VAL A 202 1.07 2.43 -10.15
C VAL A 202 -0.03 1.41 -10.34
N ILE A 203 0.30 0.12 -10.39
CA ILE A 203 -0.66 -0.96 -10.60
C ILE A 203 -0.51 -1.99 -9.50
N ASN A 204 -1.59 -2.27 -8.78
CA ASN A 204 -1.67 -3.24 -7.69
C ASN A 204 -2.65 -4.34 -8.09
N GLY A 205 -2.17 -5.57 -8.31
CA GLY A 205 -2.97 -6.70 -8.81
C GLY A 205 -3.99 -7.26 -7.81
N GLN A 206 -3.74 -7.09 -6.51
CA GLN A 206 -4.61 -7.62 -5.46
C GLN A 206 -4.57 -9.14 -5.36
N GLY A 207 -5.56 -9.86 -5.87
CA GLY A 207 -5.57 -11.32 -5.87
C GLY A 207 -5.64 -11.88 -7.29
N GLY A 208 -5.34 -13.16 -7.46
CA GLY A 208 -5.38 -13.81 -8.77
C GLY A 208 -4.00 -13.93 -9.40
N ASN A 209 -3.90 -14.63 -10.53
CA ASN A 209 -2.64 -14.78 -11.27
C ASN A 209 -2.62 -13.77 -12.42
N ASP A 210 -2.09 -12.60 -12.13
CA ASP A 210 -2.16 -11.45 -13.00
C ASP A 210 -1.01 -11.39 -14.01
N ILE A 211 -1.28 -10.73 -15.13
CA ILE A 211 -0.26 -10.29 -16.08
C ILE A 211 -0.31 -8.77 -16.15
N ILE A 212 0.68 -8.11 -15.56
CA ILE A 212 0.75 -6.65 -15.46
C ILE A 212 1.90 -6.13 -16.33
N ARG A 213 1.63 -5.11 -17.16
CA ARG A 213 2.64 -4.48 -18.02
C ARG A 213 2.67 -2.96 -17.81
N GLY A 214 3.74 -2.42 -17.22
CA GLY A 214 3.91 -0.97 -16.99
C GLY A 214 4.05 -0.18 -18.30
N LEU A 215 4.93 -0.66 -19.19
CA LEU A 215 5.28 -0.11 -20.50
C LEU A 215 6.43 0.91 -20.48
N SER A 216 6.18 2.22 -20.46
CA SER A 216 7.30 3.17 -20.38
C SER A 216 6.99 4.34 -19.47
N GLY A 217 7.97 4.76 -18.68
CA GLY A 217 7.80 5.63 -17.53
C GLY A 217 8.37 4.93 -16.30
N ASN A 218 8.34 5.58 -15.14
CA ASN A 218 8.84 4.99 -13.90
C ASN A 218 7.66 4.40 -13.12
N ASP A 219 7.39 3.13 -13.37
CA ASP A 219 6.21 2.44 -12.88
C ASP A 219 6.44 1.82 -11.49
N ILE A 220 5.35 1.61 -10.75
CA ILE A 220 5.33 0.73 -9.57
C ILE A 220 4.34 -0.39 -9.84
N LEU A 221 4.84 -1.61 -9.95
CA LEU A 221 4.03 -2.81 -10.19
C LEU A 221 4.05 -3.70 -8.94
N ARG A 222 2.87 -3.96 -8.40
CA ARG A 222 2.66 -4.90 -7.30
C ARG A 222 1.75 -6.03 -7.79
N GLY A 223 2.22 -7.28 -7.72
CA GLY A 223 1.46 -8.47 -8.10
C GLY A 223 0.30 -8.68 -7.14
N GLY A 224 0.61 -9.05 -5.91
CA GLY A 224 -0.41 -9.30 -4.89
C GLY A 224 -0.39 -10.76 -4.47
N ASP A 225 -1.56 -11.35 -4.23
CA ASP A 225 -1.71 -12.76 -3.93
C ASP A 225 -1.94 -13.56 -5.22
N GLY A 226 -1.06 -14.51 -5.53
CA GLY A 226 -1.17 -15.37 -6.73
C GLY A 226 0.16 -15.50 -7.45
N ASP A 227 0.26 -16.36 -8.47
CA ASP A 227 1.48 -16.51 -9.26
C ASP A 227 1.46 -15.50 -10.44
N ASP A 228 2.06 -14.34 -10.25
CA ASP A 228 1.94 -13.19 -11.16
C ASP A 228 3.06 -13.10 -12.22
N ILE A 229 2.79 -12.36 -13.29
CA ILE A 229 3.78 -11.99 -14.30
C ILE A 229 3.83 -10.46 -14.45
N LEU A 230 4.91 -9.86 -13.97
CA LEU A 230 5.11 -8.41 -14.04
C LEU A 230 6.14 -8.05 -15.13
N TYR A 231 5.77 -7.18 -16.05
CA TYR A 231 6.66 -6.59 -17.04
C TYR A 231 6.80 -5.09 -16.78
N ALA A 232 7.97 -4.67 -16.29
CA ALA A 232 8.26 -3.27 -15.98
C ALA A 232 8.21 -2.42 -17.25
N GLY A 233 9.18 -2.64 -18.15
CA GLY A 233 9.19 -2.05 -19.47
C GLY A 233 10.40 -1.15 -19.65
N LYS A 234 10.18 0.16 -19.78
CA LYS A 234 11.26 1.14 -19.87
C LYS A 234 11.12 2.22 -18.82
N GLY A 235 12.20 2.56 -18.15
CA GLY A 235 12.23 3.55 -17.08
C GLY A 235 12.83 2.95 -15.82
N ALA A 236 12.86 3.71 -14.74
CA ALA A 236 13.35 3.23 -13.46
C ALA A 236 12.17 2.70 -12.65
N ASP A 237 11.93 1.39 -12.74
CA ASP A 237 10.71 0.77 -12.23
C ASP A 237 10.90 0.15 -10.84
N PHE A 238 9.81 0.03 -10.10
CA PHE A 238 9.73 -0.74 -8.86
C PHE A 238 8.80 -1.94 -9.06
N LEU A 239 9.28 -3.14 -8.74
CA LEU A 239 8.49 -4.37 -8.83
C LEU A 239 8.45 -5.05 -7.47
N VAL A 240 7.26 -5.48 -7.08
CA VAL A 240 6.99 -6.29 -5.89
C VAL A 240 6.08 -7.43 -6.33
N GLY A 241 6.56 -8.68 -6.23
CA GLY A 241 5.72 -9.85 -6.49
C GLY A 241 4.57 -9.94 -5.48
N ASN A 242 4.91 -9.80 -4.19
CA ASN A 242 4.09 -10.20 -3.04
C ASN A 242 3.86 -11.71 -3.06
N ALA A 243 2.76 -12.21 -2.46
CA ALA A 243 2.63 -13.61 -2.12
C ALA A 243 2.35 -14.48 -3.34
N GLY A 244 3.34 -15.27 -3.77
CA GLY A 244 3.20 -16.06 -4.99
C GLY A 244 4.50 -16.71 -5.41
N ASN A 245 4.52 -17.34 -6.58
CA ASN A 245 5.77 -17.61 -7.28
C ASN A 245 5.78 -16.81 -8.57
N ASP A 246 6.30 -15.60 -8.48
CA ASP A 246 6.11 -14.60 -9.52
C ASP A 246 7.22 -14.64 -10.56
N THR A 247 6.90 -14.15 -11.76
CA THR A 247 7.86 -13.97 -12.84
C THR A 247 8.00 -12.49 -13.19
N LEU A 248 9.15 -11.91 -12.85
CA LEU A 248 9.40 -10.48 -12.98
C LEU A 248 10.35 -10.19 -14.15
N TYR A 249 9.94 -9.34 -15.08
CA TYR A 249 10.74 -8.90 -16.24
C TYR A 249 11.06 -7.41 -16.11
N LEU A 250 12.32 -7.09 -15.86
CA LEU A 250 12.77 -5.71 -15.64
C LEU A 250 12.85 -4.85 -16.90
N GLY A 251 12.94 -5.48 -18.08
CA GLY A 251 13.21 -4.76 -19.32
C GLY A 251 14.70 -4.76 -19.67
N GLN A 252 15.05 -4.18 -20.82
CA GLN A 252 16.42 -4.22 -21.37
C GLN A 252 17.01 -2.84 -21.62
N ASP A 253 16.65 -1.87 -20.79
CA ASP A 253 17.11 -0.49 -20.96
C ASP A 253 18.31 -0.14 -20.07
N ARG A 254 18.57 1.17 -19.92
CA ARG A 254 19.68 1.69 -19.13
C ARG A 254 19.27 2.16 -17.74
N ASP A 255 17.98 2.31 -17.48
CA ASP A 255 17.44 2.84 -16.24
C ASP A 255 17.50 1.77 -15.14
N ILE A 256 17.45 2.18 -13.87
CA ILE A 256 17.75 1.28 -12.75
C ILE A 256 16.45 0.81 -12.13
N ASP A 257 16.15 -0.46 -12.31
CA ASP A 257 14.98 -1.08 -11.69
C ASP A 257 15.28 -1.57 -10.28
N THR A 258 14.25 -1.66 -9.46
CA THR A 258 14.33 -2.20 -8.11
C THR A 258 13.27 -3.26 -7.91
N VAL A 259 13.69 -4.49 -7.63
CA VAL A 259 12.81 -5.55 -7.14
C VAL A 259 12.87 -5.58 -5.63
N ILE A 260 11.70 -5.52 -4.98
CA ILE A 260 11.56 -5.58 -3.53
C ILE A 260 11.01 -6.96 -3.15
N TYR A 261 11.67 -7.60 -2.19
CA TYR A 261 11.30 -8.88 -1.59
C TYR A 261 11.02 -8.74 -0.11
N ARG A 262 9.95 -9.38 0.37
CA ARG A 262 9.52 -9.39 1.76
C ARG A 262 9.28 -10.81 2.27
N ASN A 263 8.85 -10.88 3.52
CA ASN A 263 8.32 -12.11 4.07
C ASN A 263 7.02 -12.51 3.41
N GLY A 264 6.92 -13.77 2.99
CA GLY A 264 5.70 -14.32 2.41
C GLY A 264 5.64 -14.25 0.90
N ASP A 265 6.59 -13.56 0.25
CA ASP A 265 6.61 -13.37 -1.21
C ASP A 265 6.84 -14.65 -2.04
N GLY A 266 6.93 -15.81 -1.39
CA GLY A 266 7.18 -17.09 -2.05
C GLY A 266 8.51 -17.18 -2.80
N SER A 267 8.50 -17.78 -4.00
CA SER A 267 9.72 -18.14 -4.75
C SER A 267 9.67 -17.65 -6.18
N ASP A 268 10.28 -16.49 -6.40
CA ASP A 268 10.17 -15.79 -7.66
C ASP A 268 11.31 -16.07 -8.63
N VAL A 269 11.07 -15.68 -9.88
CA VAL A 269 12.05 -15.69 -10.96
C VAL A 269 12.16 -14.28 -11.56
N VAL A 270 13.35 -13.67 -11.43
CA VAL A 270 13.63 -12.38 -12.04
C VAL A 270 14.45 -12.56 -13.33
N HIS A 271 13.92 -11.99 -14.40
CA HIS A 271 14.49 -11.98 -15.73
C HIS A 271 15.05 -10.60 -16.08
N GLN A 272 16.05 -10.61 -16.97
CA GLN A 272 16.65 -9.41 -17.56
C GLN A 272 17.40 -8.49 -16.59
N PHE A 273 17.69 -8.97 -15.38
CA PHE A 273 18.46 -8.27 -14.36
C PHE A 273 19.85 -7.79 -14.86
N LYS A 274 20.06 -6.48 -14.84
CA LYS A 274 21.31 -5.80 -15.19
C LYS A 274 22.21 -5.66 -13.96
N ARG A 275 23.51 -5.84 -14.16
CA ARG A 275 24.51 -5.86 -13.08
C ARG A 275 25.51 -4.71 -13.17
N GLY A 276 26.26 -4.55 -12.08
CA GLY A 276 27.42 -3.67 -11.96
C GLY A 276 27.01 -2.26 -11.54
N ALA A 277 27.98 -1.35 -11.48
CA ALA A 277 27.73 0.05 -11.18
C ALA A 277 26.65 0.66 -12.11
N GLY A 278 25.50 1.02 -11.54
CA GLY A 278 24.34 1.51 -12.29
C GLY A 278 23.45 0.40 -12.87
N GLY A 279 23.59 -0.84 -12.39
CA GLY A 279 22.68 -1.95 -12.61
C GLY A 279 21.48 -1.94 -11.66
N ASP A 280 20.62 -2.92 -11.85
CA ASP A 280 19.35 -3.07 -11.13
C ASP A 280 19.59 -3.47 -9.67
N ARG A 281 18.55 -3.36 -8.86
CA ARG A 281 18.62 -3.53 -7.41
C ARG A 281 17.69 -4.63 -6.96
N LEU A 282 18.20 -5.44 -6.04
CA LEU A 282 17.42 -6.38 -5.25
C LEU A 282 17.40 -5.86 -3.81
N GLN A 283 16.22 -5.46 -3.35
CA GLN A 283 15.97 -4.91 -2.03
C GLN A 283 15.18 -5.92 -1.22
N PHE A 284 15.65 -6.24 -0.02
CA PHE A 284 14.94 -7.13 0.89
C PHE A 284 14.48 -6.36 2.12
N GLU A 285 13.21 -6.48 2.46
CA GLU A 285 12.54 -5.80 3.57
C GLU A 285 12.11 -6.84 4.62
N GLY A 286 12.41 -6.57 5.89
CA GLY A 286 12.07 -7.50 6.97
C GLY A 286 12.81 -8.85 6.94
N ILE A 287 13.89 -8.97 6.15
CA ILE A 287 14.69 -10.20 6.03
C ILE A 287 16.05 -9.99 6.70
N GLU A 288 16.34 -10.80 7.71
CA GLU A 288 17.53 -10.63 8.56
C GLU A 288 18.80 -11.31 8.01
N ALA A 289 18.65 -12.38 7.22
CA ALA A 289 19.78 -13.09 6.62
C ALA A 289 19.40 -13.82 5.32
N ILE A 290 20.34 -13.84 4.38
CA ILE A 290 20.18 -14.45 3.05
C ILE A 290 21.46 -15.17 2.67
N ASP A 291 21.33 -16.42 2.22
CA ASP A 291 22.37 -17.20 1.57
C ASP A 291 22.29 -17.01 0.05
N VAL A 292 23.44 -16.81 -0.58
CA VAL A 292 23.54 -16.70 -2.04
C VAL A 292 24.22 -17.95 -2.62
N VAL A 293 23.48 -18.67 -3.47
CA VAL A 293 23.93 -19.91 -4.10
C VAL A 293 24.01 -19.71 -5.62
N VAL A 294 25.16 -20.01 -6.22
CA VAL A 294 25.35 -19.90 -7.67
C VAL A 294 25.40 -21.30 -8.29
N ASN A 295 24.59 -21.53 -9.33
CA ASN A 295 24.60 -22.78 -10.10
C ASN A 295 24.57 -22.47 -11.60
N GLY A 296 25.71 -22.67 -12.26
CA GLY A 296 25.88 -22.33 -13.67
C GLY A 296 25.70 -20.82 -13.91
N SER A 297 24.67 -20.46 -14.68
CA SER A 297 24.29 -19.07 -14.98
C SER A 297 23.08 -18.59 -14.19
N SER A 298 22.61 -19.34 -13.20
CA SER A 298 21.55 -18.93 -12.29
C SER A 298 22.14 -18.60 -10.92
N THR A 299 21.59 -17.57 -10.28
CA THR A 299 21.88 -17.24 -8.88
C THR A 299 20.60 -17.32 -8.07
N PHE A 300 20.68 -18.02 -6.95
CA PHE A 300 19.58 -18.28 -6.04
C PHE A 300 19.84 -17.55 -4.73
N PHE A 301 18.84 -16.82 -4.26
CA PHE A 301 18.83 -16.21 -2.94
C PHE A 301 17.92 -17.06 -2.06
N ARG A 302 18.44 -17.53 -0.92
CA ARG A 302 17.73 -18.41 0.01
C ARG A 302 17.78 -17.85 1.40
N LEU A 303 16.80 -18.19 2.23
CA LEU A 303 16.88 -17.92 3.65
C LEU A 303 17.94 -18.82 4.30
N SER A 304 18.79 -18.22 5.15
CA SER A 304 19.90 -18.90 5.79
C SER A 304 19.44 -20.10 6.64
N ASP A 305 20.29 -21.13 6.69
CA ASP A 305 19.95 -22.47 7.14
C ASP A 305 19.97 -22.71 8.67
N GLY A 306 20.08 -21.67 9.50
CA GLY A 306 20.36 -21.83 10.94
C GLY A 306 19.78 -20.79 11.90
N LEU A 307 18.70 -20.09 11.55
CA LEU A 307 18.13 -19.04 12.41
C LEU A 307 16.90 -19.51 13.20
N GLU A 308 17.03 -19.48 14.54
CA GLU A 308 15.90 -19.58 15.46
C GLU A 308 15.31 -18.18 15.66
N GLY A 309 14.00 -18.00 15.42
CA GLY A 309 13.28 -16.75 15.76
C GLY A 309 12.35 -16.19 14.68
N ASN A 310 12.36 -16.75 13.46
CA ASN A 310 11.54 -16.23 12.38
C ASN A 310 10.18 -16.95 12.30
N SER A 311 9.15 -16.40 12.94
CA SER A 311 7.79 -16.90 12.83
C SER A 311 7.19 -16.51 11.47
N GLY A 312 7.45 -17.30 10.44
CA GLY A 312 6.83 -17.11 9.12
C GLY A 312 7.53 -17.80 7.96
N PHE A 313 8.84 -18.05 8.06
CA PHE A 313 9.61 -18.59 6.95
C PHE A 313 10.18 -19.98 7.21
N GLY A 314 10.26 -20.80 6.15
CA GLY A 314 10.99 -22.06 6.17
C GLY A 314 12.49 -21.84 5.95
N SER A 315 13.33 -22.39 6.83
CA SER A 315 14.78 -22.43 6.61
C SER A 315 15.12 -23.09 5.26
N GLY A 316 15.98 -22.45 4.46
CA GLY A 316 16.37 -22.94 3.13
C GLY A 316 15.38 -22.66 1.99
N GLN A 317 14.29 -21.92 2.24
CA GLN A 317 13.36 -21.47 1.20
C GLN A 317 14.08 -20.57 0.19
N VAL A 318 13.76 -20.75 -1.09
CA VAL A 318 14.21 -19.87 -2.18
C VAL A 318 13.34 -18.62 -2.17
N LEU A 319 13.97 -17.46 -2.14
CA LEU A 319 13.30 -16.16 -2.26
C LEU A 319 13.24 -15.72 -3.72
N ALA A 320 14.38 -15.78 -4.42
CA ALA A 320 14.49 -15.34 -5.79
C ALA A 320 15.53 -16.16 -6.58
N GLU A 321 15.20 -16.47 -7.82
CA GLU A 321 16.14 -16.93 -8.84
C GLU A 321 16.39 -15.82 -9.87
N LEU A 322 17.64 -15.36 -9.98
CA LEU A 322 18.07 -14.53 -11.10
C LEU A 322 18.52 -15.43 -12.26
N ARG A 323 17.79 -15.41 -13.38
CA ARG A 323 18.07 -16.26 -14.55
C ARG A 323 18.92 -15.57 -15.61
N GLY A 324 19.91 -16.31 -16.13
CA GLY A 324 20.80 -15.82 -17.19
C GLY A 324 21.89 -14.88 -16.69
N VAL A 325 22.20 -14.94 -15.40
CA VAL A 325 23.11 -14.05 -14.68
C VAL A 325 24.33 -14.84 -14.20
N ALA A 326 25.45 -14.81 -14.95
CA ALA A 326 26.71 -15.51 -14.60
C ALA A 326 27.81 -14.59 -14.01
N GLY A 327 28.49 -14.99 -12.94
CA GLY A 327 29.60 -14.21 -12.35
C GLY A 327 29.26 -13.38 -11.11
N LEU A 328 28.15 -13.71 -10.44
CA LEU A 328 27.91 -13.26 -9.07
C LEU A 328 28.87 -14.00 -8.13
N THR A 329 29.57 -13.24 -7.29
CA THR A 329 30.56 -13.73 -6.34
C THR A 329 30.34 -13.03 -5.01
N SER A 330 30.73 -13.65 -3.89
CA SER A 330 30.67 -12.97 -2.59
C SER A 330 31.48 -11.67 -2.54
N SER A 331 32.41 -11.45 -3.48
CA SER A 331 33.21 -10.23 -3.60
C SER A 331 32.52 -9.07 -4.35
N ASN A 332 31.47 -9.32 -5.14
CA ASN A 332 30.73 -8.28 -5.87
C ASN A 332 29.27 -8.13 -5.40
N ILE A 333 28.89 -8.91 -4.40
CA ILE A 333 27.64 -8.83 -3.66
C ILE A 333 27.94 -8.05 -2.38
N GLY A 334 27.62 -6.75 -2.35
CA GLY A 334 27.66 -5.98 -1.11
C GLY A 334 26.47 -6.35 -0.21
N LEU A 335 26.73 -7.09 0.88
CA LEU A 335 25.74 -7.34 1.94
C LEU A 335 25.84 -6.22 2.98
N ASN A 336 24.90 -5.26 2.98
CA ASN A 336 24.68 -4.36 4.11
C ASN A 336 23.47 -4.84 4.91
N LEU A 337 23.65 -5.90 5.71
CA LEU A 337 22.70 -6.27 6.76
C LEU A 337 23.05 -5.46 8.01
N LEU A 338 22.58 -4.21 8.09
CA LEU A 338 22.70 -3.41 9.31
C LEU A 338 21.50 -3.70 10.22
N ALA A 339 21.81 -3.93 11.50
CA ALA A 339 20.93 -4.43 12.54
C ALA A 339 19.57 -3.71 12.67
N SER A 340 18.55 -4.52 13.00
CA SER A 340 17.16 -4.22 13.41
C SER A 340 16.51 -3.00 12.74
N GLY A 341 15.69 -3.27 11.73
CA GLY A 341 14.75 -2.30 11.15
C GLY A 341 15.17 -1.67 9.82
N ASN A 342 16.10 -2.24 9.05
CA ASN A 342 16.49 -1.67 7.75
C ASN A 342 16.70 -2.70 6.63
N THR A 343 16.30 -2.27 5.44
CA THR A 343 16.42 -2.91 4.13
C THR A 343 17.80 -3.49 3.84
N ALA A 344 17.88 -4.80 3.58
CA ALA A 344 19.08 -5.38 2.99
C ALA A 344 19.09 -5.02 1.51
N ARG A 345 19.94 -4.07 1.13
CA ARG A 345 20.15 -3.72 -0.28
C ARG A 345 21.40 -4.41 -0.78
N PHE A 346 21.24 -5.28 -1.76
CA PHE A 346 22.38 -5.79 -2.51
C PHE A 346 22.79 -4.72 -3.52
N LEU A 347 23.86 -3.97 -3.19
CA LEU A 347 24.53 -3.13 -4.17
C LEU A 347 25.49 -4.03 -4.97
N PHE A 348 25.16 -4.27 -6.23
CA PHE A 348 26.00 -5.05 -7.14
C PHE A 348 27.06 -4.11 -7.74
N ALA A 349 28.30 -4.17 -7.23
CA ALA A 349 29.43 -3.38 -7.72
C ALA A 349 30.10 -4.03 -8.94
#